data_AF-A0A8K0CJS2-F1
#
_entry.id   AF-A0A8K0CJS2-F1
#
_cell.length_a   1.000
_cell.length_b   1.000
_cell.length_c   1.000
_cell.angle_alpha   90.00
_cell.angle_beta   90.00
_cell.angle_gamma   90.00
#
_symmetry.space_group_name_H-M   'P 1'
#
loop_
_entity.id
_entity.type
_entity.pdbx_description
1 polymer ?
#
loop_
_entity_poly.entity_id
_entity_poly.type
_entity_poly.pdbx_seq_one_letter_code
_entity_poly.pdbx_strand_id
1 'polypeptide(L)'
;MSYSIHMDETLDVMEETRFKKKHASLIKKLTKELHFNYAEIESLFLIYYKFQKLGKVKQPGMTKDQFRELLHNTMDITDYEMTDYITTILDRTPNRYFSMELWVRALSLFLRGTMQEKIDYCFK
;
A
#
# COMPACT_ATOMS: atom_id res chain seq x y z
N MET A 1 6.54 -15.52 -12.83
CA MET A 1 7.85 -14.84 -12.77
C MET A 1 8.08 -14.42 -11.32
N SER A 2 9.18 -14.83 -10.70
CA SER A 2 9.45 -14.59 -9.27
C SER A 2 9.87 -13.13 -9.03
N TYR A 3 8.90 -12.24 -8.87
CA TYR A 3 9.12 -10.82 -8.58
C TYR A 3 9.74 -10.57 -7.20
N SER A 4 9.73 -11.57 -6.32
CA SER A 4 10.05 -11.40 -4.90
C SER A 4 11.54 -11.23 -4.59
N ILE A 5 12.44 -11.71 -5.45
CA ILE A 5 13.90 -11.76 -5.17
C ILE A 5 14.62 -10.44 -5.54
N HIS A 6 14.06 -9.61 -6.43
CA HIS A 6 14.73 -8.38 -6.89
C HIS A 6 14.32 -7.08 -6.20
N MET A 7 13.31 -7.09 -5.31
CA MET A 7 12.81 -5.84 -4.72
C MET A 7 13.74 -5.25 -3.65
N ASP A 8 14.51 -6.08 -2.95
CA ASP A 8 15.43 -5.62 -1.89
C ASP A 8 16.67 -4.93 -2.45
N GLU A 9 17.08 -5.24 -3.68
CA GLU A 9 18.23 -4.62 -4.35
C GLU A 9 17.94 -3.21 -4.92
N THR A 10 16.68 -2.76 -4.87
CA THR A 10 16.24 -1.50 -5.52
C THR A 10 16.49 -0.25 -4.68
N LEU A 11 16.99 -0.40 -3.45
CA LEU A 11 17.10 0.65 -2.45
C LEU A 11 18.49 0.65 -1.80
N ASP A 12 19.18 1.78 -1.91
CA ASP A 12 20.41 2.01 -1.16
C ASP A 12 20.09 2.37 0.31
N VAL A 13 20.99 2.00 1.23
CA VAL A 13 20.82 2.20 2.68
C VAL A 13 20.65 3.68 3.05
N MET A 14 21.34 4.59 2.35
CA MET A 14 21.19 6.02 2.60
C MET A 14 19.85 6.55 2.09
N GLU A 15 19.37 6.01 0.96
CA GLU A 15 18.06 6.35 0.41
C GLU A 15 16.93 5.90 1.34
N GLU A 16 17.02 4.67 1.85
CA GLU A 16 16.09 4.14 2.84
C GLU A 16 16.05 5.03 4.09
N THR A 17 17.22 5.39 4.64
CA THR A 17 17.34 6.25 5.82
C THR A 17 16.70 7.62 5.59
N ARG A 18 16.95 8.25 4.44
CA ARG A 18 16.35 9.54 4.07
C ARG A 18 14.84 9.43 3.93
N PHE A 19 14.36 8.35 3.31
CA PHE A 19 12.94 8.09 3.11
C PHE A 19 12.22 7.92 4.45
N LYS A 20 12.76 7.09 5.35
CA LYS A 20 12.25 6.89 6.72
C LYS A 20 12.15 8.22 7.48
N LYS A 21 13.24 9.01 7.47
CA LYS A 21 13.28 10.31 8.15
C LYS A 21 12.25 11.30 7.59
N LYS A 22 12.06 11.33 6.26
CA LYS A 22 11.08 12.20 5.60
C LYS A 22 9.64 11.88 6.01
N HIS A 23 9.31 10.61 6.23
CA HIS A 23 7.93 10.17 6.49
C HIS A 23 7.64 9.90 7.98
N ALA A 24 8.63 10.05 8.87
CA ALA A 24 8.50 9.75 10.30
C ALA A 24 7.30 10.44 10.98
N SER A 25 6.97 11.68 10.62
CA SER A 25 5.81 12.39 11.17
C SER A 25 4.48 11.75 10.75
N LEU A 26 4.37 11.37 9.47
CA LEU A 26 3.20 10.69 8.94
C LEU A 26 3.06 9.28 9.54
N ILE A 27 4.17 8.53 9.67
CA ILE A 27 4.18 7.22 10.31
C ILE A 27 3.64 7.34 11.75
N LYS A 28 4.15 8.30 12.54
CA LYS A 28 3.67 8.54 13.92
C LYS A 28 2.19 8.87 13.98
N LYS A 29 1.65 9.60 13.01
CA LYS A 29 0.21 9.88 12.92
C LYS A 29 -0.57 8.59 12.65
N LEU A 30 -0.18 7.84 11.64
CA LEU A 30 -0.88 6.62 11.23
C LEU A 30 -0.82 5.51 12.28
N THR A 31 0.26 5.40 13.06
CA THR A 31 0.35 4.45 14.19
C THR A 31 -0.73 4.68 15.24
N LYS A 32 -1.28 5.90 15.35
CA LYS A 32 -2.36 6.20 16.30
C LYS A 32 -3.75 5.89 15.76
N GLU A 33 -3.88 5.83 14.44
CA GLU A 33 -5.17 5.69 13.75
C GLU A 33 -5.41 4.27 13.22
N LEU A 34 -4.35 3.50 13.00
CA LEU A 34 -4.39 2.19 12.33
C LEU A 34 -3.96 1.07 13.26
N HIS A 35 -4.28 -0.15 12.85
CA HIS A 35 -4.01 -1.39 13.61
C HIS A 35 -2.56 -1.88 13.45
N PHE A 36 -1.63 -0.97 13.15
CA PHE A 36 -0.21 -1.26 12.93
C PHE A 36 0.68 -0.43 13.85
N ASN A 37 1.76 -1.06 14.33
CA ASN A 37 2.79 -0.37 15.08
C ASN A 37 3.72 0.46 14.16
N TYR A 38 4.60 1.25 14.76
CA TYR A 38 5.50 2.14 14.00
C TYR A 38 6.38 1.39 12.99
N ALA A 39 6.98 0.26 13.39
CA ALA A 39 7.87 -0.52 12.54
C ALA A 39 7.11 -1.17 11.37
N GLU A 40 5.89 -1.65 11.61
CA GLU A 40 5.03 -2.22 10.56
C GLU A 40 4.67 -1.19 9.50
N ILE A 41 4.26 0.02 9.91
CA ILE A 41 3.93 1.10 8.97
C ILE A 41 5.18 1.53 8.19
N GLU A 42 6.34 1.60 8.86
CA GLU A 42 7.61 1.89 8.21
C GLU A 42 7.93 0.84 7.12
N SER A 43 7.80 -0.45 7.43
CA SER A 43 7.98 -1.53 6.44
C SER A 43 7.00 -1.43 5.28
N LEU A 44 5.72 -1.15 5.55
CA LEU A 44 4.71 -0.98 4.50
C LEU A 44 5.00 0.23 3.60
N PHE A 45 5.53 1.32 4.16
CA PHE A 45 5.96 2.48 3.37
C PHE A 45 7.16 2.15 2.47
N LEU A 46 8.11 1.33 2.95
CA LEU A 46 9.22 0.87 2.12
C LEU A 46 8.76 -0.02 0.97
N ILE A 47 7.82 -0.93 1.21
CA ILE A 47 7.22 -1.76 0.17
C ILE A 47 6.55 -0.89 -0.89
N TYR A 48 5.75 0.10 -0.47
CA TYR A 48 5.15 1.08 -1.39
C TYR A 48 6.21 1.82 -2.21
N TYR A 49 7.30 2.25 -1.59
CA TYR A 49 8.38 2.96 -2.29
C TYR A 49 9.08 2.08 -3.33
N LYS A 50 9.22 0.78 -3.05
CA LYS A 50 9.71 -0.21 -4.03
C LYS A 50 8.76 -0.33 -5.22
N PHE A 51 7.44 -0.37 -5.00
CA PHE A 51 6.45 -0.35 -6.09
C PHE A 51 6.51 0.91 -6.93
N GLN A 52 6.70 2.08 -6.31
CA GLN A 52 6.86 3.36 -7.00
C GLN A 52 8.09 3.39 -7.91
N LYS A 53 9.14 2.66 -7.55
CA LYS A 53 10.38 2.51 -8.33
C LYS A 53 10.33 1.36 -9.34
N LEU A 54 9.28 0.54 -9.32
CA LEU A 54 9.15 -0.61 -10.22
C LEU A 54 8.94 -0.10 -11.65
N GLY A 55 9.96 -0.24 -12.50
CA GLY A 55 9.93 0.16 -13.91
C GLY A 55 11.06 1.11 -14.29
N LYS A 56 11.11 1.50 -15.57
CA LYS A 56 12.17 2.39 -16.11
C LYS A 56 11.98 3.87 -15.77
N VAL A 57 10.75 4.27 -15.44
CA VAL A 57 10.36 5.66 -15.18
C VAL A 57 9.90 5.78 -13.74
N LYS A 58 10.42 6.78 -13.03
CA LYS A 58 10.02 7.09 -11.66
C LYS A 58 8.55 7.54 -11.64
N GLN A 59 7.69 6.75 -11.02
CA GLN A 59 6.28 7.09 -10.88
C GLN A 59 6.05 7.99 -9.66
N PRO A 60 4.97 8.79 -9.60
CA PRO A 60 4.62 9.56 -8.41
C PRO A 60 4.07 8.68 -7.26
N GLY A 61 3.63 7.47 -7.56
CA GLY A 61 3.12 6.51 -6.58
C GLY A 61 2.89 5.13 -7.17
N MET A 62 2.36 4.22 -6.35
CA MET A 62 1.92 2.90 -6.81
C MET A 62 0.69 3.05 -7.70
N THR A 63 0.64 2.38 -8.85
CA THR A 63 -0.54 2.42 -9.72
C THR A 63 -1.67 1.55 -9.18
N LYS A 64 -2.92 1.87 -9.53
CA LYS A 64 -4.07 1.00 -9.24
C LYS A 64 -3.87 -0.42 -9.81
N ASP A 65 -3.26 -0.53 -10.99
CA ASP A 65 -2.95 -1.84 -11.61
C ASP A 65 -1.95 -2.67 -10.77
N GLN A 66 -0.88 -2.04 -10.27
CA GLN A 66 0.09 -2.70 -9.37
C GLN A 66 -0.57 -3.16 -8.07
N PHE A 67 -1.50 -2.36 -7.53
CA PHE A 67 -2.25 -2.73 -6.34
C PHE A 67 -3.17 -3.93 -6.59
N ARG A 68 -3.88 -3.96 -7.72
CA ARG A 68 -4.71 -5.10 -8.11
C ARG A 68 -3.88 -6.38 -8.28
N GLU A 69 -2.74 -6.29 -8.95
CA GLU A 69 -1.82 -7.42 -9.09
C GLU A 69 -1.31 -7.91 -7.73
N LEU A 70 -1.04 -7.01 -6.79
CA LEU A 70 -0.68 -7.37 -5.43
C LEU A 70 -1.82 -8.13 -4.72
N LEU A 71 -3.06 -7.63 -4.80
CA LEU A 71 -4.21 -8.30 -4.20
C LEU A 71 -4.44 -9.70 -4.81
N HIS A 72 -4.29 -9.83 -6.13
CA HIS A 72 -4.39 -11.11 -6.81
C HIS A 72 -3.30 -12.08 -6.33
N ASN A 73 -2.03 -11.67 -6.35
CA ASN A 73 -0.90 -12.55 -6.05
C ASN A 73 -0.75 -12.88 -4.56
N THR A 74 -1.21 -12.02 -3.65
CA THR A 74 -1.01 -12.19 -2.20
C THR A 74 -2.26 -12.58 -1.44
N MET A 75 -3.44 -12.19 -1.91
CA MET A 75 -4.73 -12.44 -1.23
C MET A 75 -5.66 -13.36 -2.04
N ASP A 76 -5.21 -13.84 -3.21
CA ASP A 76 -5.97 -14.72 -4.10
C ASP A 76 -7.35 -14.15 -4.51
N ILE A 77 -7.44 -12.81 -4.61
CA ILE A 77 -8.62 -12.14 -5.13
C ILE A 77 -8.57 -12.22 -6.66
N THR A 78 -9.30 -13.17 -7.24
CA THR A 78 -9.28 -13.46 -8.69
C THR A 78 -10.34 -12.71 -9.48
N ASP A 79 -11.42 -12.27 -8.81
CA ASP A 79 -12.50 -11.54 -9.46
C ASP A 79 -12.06 -10.09 -9.75
N TYR A 80 -11.94 -9.78 -11.04
CA TYR A 80 -11.51 -8.47 -11.50
C TYR A 80 -12.50 -7.36 -11.14
N GLU A 81 -13.80 -7.61 -11.27
CA GLU A 81 -14.84 -6.63 -10.97
C GLU A 81 -14.87 -6.34 -9.48
N MET A 82 -14.74 -7.37 -8.64
CA MET A 82 -14.64 -7.21 -7.19
C MET A 82 -13.39 -6.41 -6.80
N THR A 83 -12.23 -6.73 -7.38
CA THR A 83 -10.98 -6.02 -7.08
C THR A 83 -11.05 -4.55 -7.51
N ASP A 84 -11.66 -4.28 -8.66
CA ASP A 84 -11.88 -2.91 -9.14
C ASP A 84 -12.84 -2.13 -8.25
N TYR A 85 -13.92 -2.77 -7.82
CA TYR A 85 -14.88 -2.21 -6.88
C TYR A 85 -14.22 -1.83 -5.55
N ILE A 86 -13.44 -2.75 -4.97
CA ILE A 86 -12.73 -2.48 -3.71
C ILE A 86 -11.74 -1.32 -3.90
N THR A 87 -10.96 -1.32 -4.99
CA THR A 87 -9.99 -0.26 -5.28
C THR A 87 -10.67 1.11 -5.45
N THR A 88 -11.85 1.13 -6.06
CA THR A 88 -12.64 2.35 -6.29
C THR A 88 -13.28 2.89 -5.01
N ILE A 89 -13.75 2.02 -4.12
CA ILE A 89 -14.25 2.47 -2.80
C ILE A 89 -13.10 3.04 -1.96
N LEU A 90 -11.92 2.41 -2.00
CA LEU A 90 -10.74 2.89 -1.26
C LEU A 90 -10.34 4.27 -1.77
N ASP A 91 -10.23 4.40 -3.09
CA ASP A 91 -9.81 5.61 -3.77
C ASP A 91 -10.87 6.12 -4.75
N ARG A 92 -11.79 6.95 -4.23
CA ARG A 92 -12.79 7.64 -5.06
C ARG A 92 -12.18 8.74 -5.94
N THR A 93 -10.87 8.99 -5.85
CA THR A 93 -10.23 9.99 -6.70
C THR A 93 -10.02 9.45 -8.13
N PRO A 94 -10.14 10.32 -9.15
CA PRO A 94 -9.85 9.94 -10.53
C PRO A 94 -8.35 9.73 -10.80
N ASN A 95 -7.51 9.77 -9.77
CA ASN A 95 -6.07 9.57 -9.90
C ASN A 95 -5.77 8.10 -10.25
N ARG A 96 -4.76 7.91 -11.11
CA ARG A 96 -4.23 6.58 -11.45
C ARG A 96 -3.35 5.99 -10.33
N TYR A 97 -2.86 6.84 -9.43
CA TYR A 97 -1.93 6.46 -8.38
C TYR A 97 -2.61 6.38 -7.02
N PHE A 98 -2.34 5.28 -6.33
CA PHE A 98 -2.72 5.07 -4.94
C PHE A 98 -1.79 5.86 -4.03
N SER A 99 -2.33 6.61 -3.07
CA SER A 99 -1.47 7.34 -2.12
C SER A 99 -0.84 6.40 -1.09
N MET A 100 0.31 6.78 -0.55
CA MET A 100 1.01 6.00 0.48
C MET A 100 0.19 5.85 1.76
N GLU A 101 -0.56 6.88 2.14
CA GLU A 101 -1.48 6.81 3.28
C GLU A 101 -2.63 5.84 2.99
N LEU A 102 -3.21 5.91 1.80
CA LEU A 102 -4.32 5.03 1.43
C LEU A 102 -3.88 3.58 1.35
N TRP A 103 -2.67 3.31 0.84
CA TRP A 103 -2.05 1.99 0.84
C TRP A 103 -2.03 1.35 2.22
N VAL A 104 -1.54 2.07 3.24
CA VAL A 104 -1.47 1.52 4.61
C VAL A 104 -2.85 1.42 5.25
N ARG A 105 -3.74 2.39 5.01
CA ARG A 105 -5.15 2.31 5.47
C ARG A 105 -5.86 1.10 4.90
N ALA A 106 -5.70 0.83 3.60
CA ALA A 106 -6.27 -0.32 2.93
C ALA A 106 -5.76 -1.62 3.59
N LEU A 107 -4.45 -1.79 3.71
CA LEU A 107 -3.89 -2.97 4.35
C LEU A 107 -4.31 -3.13 5.82
N SER A 108 -4.48 -2.02 6.55
CA SER A 108 -4.96 -2.05 7.93
C SER A 108 -6.38 -2.61 7.99
N LEU A 109 -7.26 -2.18 7.08
CA LEU A 109 -8.63 -2.70 6.98
C LEU A 109 -8.66 -4.18 6.56
N PHE A 110 -7.90 -4.54 5.52
CA PHE A 110 -7.88 -5.90 4.99
C PHE A 110 -7.33 -6.91 6.00
N LEU A 111 -6.15 -6.64 6.56
CA LEU A 111 -5.41 -7.59 7.37
C LEU A 111 -5.83 -7.60 8.84
N ARG A 112 -6.18 -6.43 9.39
CA ARG A 112 -6.41 -6.25 10.83
C ARG A 112 -7.69 -5.50 11.17
N GLY A 113 -8.49 -5.15 10.16
CA GLY A 113 -9.75 -4.45 10.37
C GLY A 113 -10.71 -5.31 11.18
N THR A 114 -11.37 -4.66 12.13
CA THR A 114 -12.47 -5.25 12.90
C THR A 114 -13.64 -5.60 11.97
N MET A 115 -14.52 -6.50 12.43
CA MET A 115 -15.70 -6.86 11.66
C MET A 115 -16.58 -5.64 11.35
N GLN A 116 -16.70 -4.71 12.31
CA GLN A 116 -17.46 -3.48 12.11
C GLN A 116 -16.85 -2.60 11.03
N GLU A 117 -15.53 -2.36 11.06
CA GLU A 117 -14.85 -1.56 10.03
C GLU A 117 -15.00 -2.19 8.64
N LYS A 118 -14.96 -3.52 8.53
CA LYS A 118 -15.17 -4.24 7.27
C LYS A 118 -16.59 -4.09 6.75
N ILE A 119 -17.60 -4.21 7.62
CA ILE A 119 -19.01 -3.98 7.26
C ILE A 119 -19.19 -2.53 6.81
N ASP A 120 -18.78 -1.57 7.64
CA ASP A 120 -18.92 -0.14 7.34
C ASP A 120 -18.23 0.25 6.03
N TYR A 121 -17.14 -0.44 5.69
CA TYR A 121 -16.45 -0.24 4.43
C TYR A 121 -17.19 -0.85 3.23
N CYS A 122 -17.68 -2.08 3.34
CA CYS A 122 -18.38 -2.75 2.23
C CYS A 122 -19.74 -2.13 1.90
N PHE A 123 -20.38 -1.44 2.85
CA PHE A 123 -21.72 -0.85 2.69
C PHE A 123 -21.71 0.69 2.62
N LYS A 124 -20.57 1.29 2.27
CA LYS A 124 -20.35 2.75 2.19
C LYS A 124 -20.48 3.33 0.78
#